data_AF-A0A3B1DNE2-F1
#
_entry.id   AF-A0A3B1DNE2-F1
#
_cell.length_a   1.000
_cell.length_b   1.000
_cell.length_c   1.000
_cell.angle_alpha   90.00
_cell.angle_beta   90.00
_cell.angle_gamma   90.00
#
_symmetry.space_group_name_H-M   'P 1'
#
loop_
_entity.id
_entity.type
_entity.pdbx_description
1 polymer ?
#
loop_
_entity_poly.entity_id
_entity_poly.type
_entity_poly.pdbx_seq_one_letter_code
_entity_poly.pdbx_strand_id
1 'polypeptide(L)'
;MRNMQNKRVWNNWLSGAVVVAAVGTTAMGQCEPTLLSSYDTPNLASAVFISGTTAFVADDLRGIGGLRIIDITDPTQPALLGSYDTPGYAHDVFVSGTTAFLADGESGLQIIDVTDPTQP
;
A
#
# COMPACT_ATOMS: atom_id res chain seq x y z
N MET A 1 -31.87 11.03 16.87
CA MET A 1 -30.67 10.19 16.63
C MET A 1 -30.38 10.23 15.12
N ARG A 2 -29.09 10.23 14.75
CA ARG A 2 -28.50 10.86 13.55
C ARG A 2 -29.11 10.52 12.19
N ASN A 3 -29.20 11.58 11.39
CA ASN A 3 -29.43 11.61 9.95
C ASN A 3 -28.07 11.44 9.24
N MET A 4 -27.89 10.47 8.34
CA MET A 4 -26.71 10.37 7.47
C MET A 4 -27.19 10.34 6.02
N GLN A 5 -27.14 11.50 5.35
CA GLN A 5 -27.24 11.58 3.91
C GLN A 5 -25.84 11.53 3.30
N ASN A 6 -25.62 10.53 2.44
CA ASN A 6 -24.52 10.41 1.50
C ASN A 6 -24.31 11.72 0.72
N LYS A 7 -23.13 12.34 0.87
CA LYS A 7 -22.68 13.41 -0.02
C LYS A 7 -21.43 12.94 -0.77
N ARG A 8 -21.65 12.53 -2.03
CA ARG A 8 -20.59 12.45 -3.06
C ARG A 8 -20.08 13.87 -3.32
N VAL A 9 -18.77 14.07 -3.22
CA VAL A 9 -18.12 15.34 -3.57
C VAL A 9 -17.56 15.21 -4.99
N TRP A 10 -18.01 16.09 -5.89
CA TRP A 10 -17.41 16.31 -7.21
C TRP A 10 -16.44 17.49 -7.10
N ASN A 11 -15.18 17.30 -7.51
CA ASN A 11 -14.18 18.37 -7.54
C ASN A 11 -14.48 19.35 -8.68
N ASN A 12 -14.54 20.64 -8.38
CA ASN A 12 -14.57 21.73 -9.35
C ASN A 12 -13.36 22.64 -9.12
N TRP A 13 -12.48 22.73 -10.13
CA TRP A 13 -11.40 23.70 -10.19
C TRP A 13 -11.88 24.92 -10.98
N LEU A 14 -11.66 26.14 -10.46
CA LEU A 14 -11.12 27.32 -11.17
C LEU A 14 -11.29 28.64 -10.37
N SER A 15 -10.22 29.44 -10.41
CA SER A 15 -10.16 30.91 -10.45
C SER A 15 -10.00 31.72 -9.15
N GLY A 16 -8.89 32.48 -9.11
CA GLY A 16 -8.92 33.92 -8.82
C GLY A 16 -8.54 34.35 -7.40
N ALA A 17 -7.40 35.02 -7.26
CA ALA A 17 -6.93 35.65 -6.01
C ALA A 17 -7.75 36.89 -5.61
N VAL A 18 -7.80 37.22 -4.29
CA VAL A 18 -7.47 38.53 -3.65
C VAL A 18 -7.73 38.44 -2.13
N VAL A 19 -6.84 39.08 -1.36
CA VAL A 19 -6.66 39.07 0.11
C VAL A 19 -7.72 39.91 0.85
N VAL A 20 -8.20 39.44 2.01
CA VAL A 20 -8.74 40.31 3.08
C VAL A 20 -8.07 39.94 4.41
N ALA A 21 -7.44 40.93 5.03
CA ALA A 21 -6.83 40.82 6.35
C ALA A 21 -7.90 40.74 7.46
N ALA A 22 -7.75 39.77 8.36
CA ALA A 22 -8.24 39.83 9.72
C ALA A 22 -7.27 39.05 10.62
N VAL A 23 -6.80 39.72 11.69
CA VAL A 23 -5.81 39.23 12.64
C VAL A 23 -6.44 38.10 13.46
N GLY A 24 -5.81 36.93 13.44
CA GLY A 24 -6.25 35.75 14.18
C GLY A 24 -5.32 34.57 13.95
N THR A 25 -4.15 34.58 14.58
CA THR A 25 -3.24 33.44 14.61
C THR A 25 -3.89 32.27 15.34
N THR A 26 -4.34 31.25 14.61
CA THR A 26 -4.19 29.85 15.02
C THR A 26 -3.71 29.10 13.81
N ALA A 27 -2.66 28.30 14.00
CA ALA A 27 -1.90 27.66 12.95
C ALA A 27 -2.81 26.97 11.93
N MET A 28 -2.62 27.29 10.65
CA MET A 28 -2.94 26.38 9.57
C MET A 28 -2.13 25.11 9.85
N GLY A 29 -2.75 24.12 10.49
CA GLY A 29 -2.11 22.87 10.87
C GLY A 29 -1.36 22.32 9.67
N GLN A 30 -0.06 22.24 9.81
CA GLN A 30 0.84 21.73 8.79
C GLN A 30 0.45 20.26 8.57
N CYS A 31 -0.18 19.94 7.43
CA CYS A 31 -0.45 18.58 6.98
C CYS A 31 0.84 17.95 6.42
N GLU A 32 1.90 17.96 7.22
CA GLU A 32 3.17 17.34 6.84
C GLU A 32 3.06 15.83 7.11
N PRO A 33 3.37 14.98 6.12
CA PRO A 33 3.39 13.54 6.34
C PRO A 33 4.46 13.19 7.37
N THR A 34 4.10 12.36 8.35
CA THR A 34 5.04 11.80 9.33
C THR A 34 5.31 10.34 8.99
N LEU A 35 6.58 9.96 9.01
CA LEU A 35 6.98 8.55 8.92
C LEU A 35 6.63 7.86 10.25
N LEU A 36 5.79 6.82 10.21
CA LEU A 36 5.45 6.01 11.39
C LEU A 36 6.52 4.95 11.67
N SER A 37 6.87 4.15 10.66
CA SER A 37 7.93 3.15 10.70
C SER A 37 8.37 2.78 9.28
N SER A 38 9.41 1.95 9.18
CA SER A 38 9.86 1.32 7.94
C SER A 38 10.12 -0.16 8.19
N TYR A 39 9.78 -1.00 7.22
CA TYR A 39 10.15 -2.41 7.20
C TYR A 39 11.08 -2.65 6.02
N ASP A 40 12.26 -3.22 6.28
CA ASP A 40 13.25 -3.51 5.24
C ASP A 40 12.96 -4.88 4.62
N THR A 41 12.65 -4.91 3.32
CA THR A 41 12.53 -6.17 2.57
C THR A 41 13.89 -6.59 2.01
N PRO A 42 14.12 -7.89 1.78
CA PRO A 42 15.44 -8.35 1.31
C PRO A 42 15.89 -7.76 -0.03
N ASN A 43 14.96 -7.35 -0.90
CA ASN A 43 15.23 -6.91 -2.26
C ASN A 43 14.63 -5.51 -2.55
N LEU A 44 14.32 -5.20 -3.82
CA LEU A 44 13.67 -3.95 -4.20
C LEU A 44 12.15 -4.11 -4.11
N ALA A 45 11.54 -3.47 -3.11
CA ALA A 45 10.10 -3.33 -3.04
C ALA A 45 9.58 -2.46 -4.19
N SER A 46 8.86 -3.07 -5.14
CA SER A 46 8.39 -2.42 -6.37
C SER A 46 6.93 -1.97 -6.29
N ALA A 47 6.08 -2.72 -5.59
CA ALA A 47 4.67 -2.42 -5.39
C ALA A 47 4.14 -2.99 -4.08
N VAL A 48 3.01 -2.45 -3.60
CA VAL A 48 2.31 -2.95 -2.42
C VAL A 48 0.80 -2.98 -2.64
N PHE A 49 0.17 -4.07 -2.23
CA PHE A 49 -1.28 -4.19 -2.08
C PHE A 49 -1.63 -4.44 -0.61
N ILE A 50 -2.65 -3.75 -0.08
CA ILE A 50 -3.08 -3.89 1.32
C ILE A 50 -4.47 -4.54 1.36
N SER A 51 -4.59 -5.61 2.14
CA SER A 51 -5.87 -6.26 2.49
C SER A 51 -6.00 -6.35 4.00
N GLY A 52 -6.89 -5.56 4.60
CA GLY A 52 -7.05 -5.51 6.05
C GLY A 52 -5.77 -5.07 6.75
N THR A 53 -5.18 -5.96 7.56
CA THR A 53 -3.93 -5.76 8.29
C THR A 53 -2.73 -6.45 7.64
N THR A 54 -2.83 -6.85 6.38
CA THR A 54 -1.76 -7.52 5.64
C THR A 54 -1.33 -6.72 4.43
N ALA A 55 -0.04 -6.51 4.28
CA ALA A 55 0.59 -5.95 3.09
C ALA A 55 1.24 -7.06 2.25
N PHE A 56 0.96 -7.05 0.95
CA PHE A 56 1.54 -7.91 -0.06
C PHE A 56 2.48 -7.06 -0.88
N VAL A 57 3.77 -7.39 -0.89
CA VAL A 57 4.81 -6.58 -1.51
C VAL A 57 5.47 -7.39 -2.63
N ALA A 58 5.50 -6.83 -3.83
CA ALA A 58 6.36 -7.31 -4.89
C ALA A 58 7.80 -6.90 -4.56
N ASP A 59 8.69 -7.87 -4.39
CA ASP A 59 10.04 -7.69 -3.85
C ASP A 59 11.04 -8.49 -4.69
N ASP A 60 11.72 -7.82 -5.63
CA ASP A 60 12.65 -8.43 -6.57
C ASP A 60 13.99 -7.71 -6.58
N LEU A 61 15.07 -8.46 -6.79
CA LEU A 61 16.35 -7.93 -7.20
C LEU A 61 16.96 -8.83 -8.28
N ARG A 62 16.93 -8.36 -9.53
CA ARG A 62 17.61 -9.01 -10.67
C ARG A 62 17.07 -10.41 -10.99
N GLY A 63 15.76 -10.63 -10.86
CA GLY A 63 15.09 -11.91 -11.10
C GLY A 63 15.19 -12.85 -9.90
N ILE A 64 15.43 -12.31 -8.71
CA ILE A 64 15.49 -13.03 -7.44
C ILE A 64 14.50 -12.38 -6.50
N GLY A 65 13.55 -13.14 -5.99
CA GLY A 65 12.51 -12.65 -5.10
C GLY A 65 11.13 -13.02 -5.63
N GLY A 66 10.12 -12.25 -5.26
CA GLY A 66 8.74 -12.56 -5.60
C GLY A 66 7.78 -11.79 -4.71
N LEU A 67 6.97 -12.53 -3.95
CA LEU A 67 5.97 -11.98 -3.04
C LEU A 67 6.47 -12.01 -1.59
N ARG A 68 6.34 -10.89 -0.88
CA ARG A 68 6.42 -10.83 0.59
C ARG A 68 5.04 -10.54 1.17
N ILE A 69 4.72 -11.19 2.27
CA ILE A 69 3.46 -11.02 2.99
C ILE A 69 3.79 -10.54 4.39
N ILE A 70 3.38 -9.33 4.74
CA ILE A 70 3.80 -8.61 5.94
C ILE A 70 2.56 -8.26 6.77
N ASP A 71 2.58 -8.61 8.05
CA ASP A 71 1.64 -8.12 9.05
C ASP A 71 1.93 -6.65 9.36
N ILE A 72 0.89 -5.83 9.21
CA ILE A 72 0.89 -4.39 9.51
C ILE A 72 -0.20 -4.03 10.53
N THR A 73 -0.62 -5.00 11.37
CA THR A 73 -1.59 -4.79 12.46
C THR A 73 -1.11 -3.69 13.41
N ASP A 74 0.17 -3.74 13.80
CA ASP A 74 0.87 -2.61 14.42
C ASP A 74 1.74 -1.92 13.36
N PRO A 75 1.33 -0.75 12.83
CA PRO A 75 2.10 -0.05 11.81
C PRO A 75 3.41 0.54 12.35
N THR A 76 3.67 0.48 13.66
CA THR A 76 4.96 0.85 14.25
C THR A 76 5.92 -0.34 14.38
N GLN A 77 5.42 -1.57 14.23
CA GLN A 77 6.18 -2.81 14.31
C GLN A 77 5.70 -3.85 13.27
N PRO A 78 5.90 -3.61 11.96
CA PRO A 78 5.54 -4.60 10.94
C PRO A 78 6.36 -5.88 11.07
N ALA A 79 5.80 -7.02 10.65
CA ALA A 79 6.45 -8.33 10.73
C ALA A 79 6.20 -9.19 9.49
N LEU A 80 7.21 -9.90 8.98
CA LEU A 80 7.02 -10.85 7.89
C LEU A 80 6.17 -12.04 8.37
N LEU A 81 5.08 -12.31 7.66
CA LEU A 81 4.28 -13.52 7.82
C LEU A 81 4.83 -14.67 6.98
N GLY A 82 5.14 -14.39 5.71
CA GLY A 82 5.62 -15.39 4.76
C GLY A 82 6.08 -14.76 3.45
N SER A 83 6.59 -15.61 2.56
CA SER A 83 7.13 -15.18 1.28
C SER A 83 7.08 -16.31 0.26
N TYR A 84 6.98 -15.95 -1.01
CA TYR A 84 7.02 -16.88 -2.12
C TYR A 84 7.95 -16.33 -3.20
N ASP A 85 9.02 -17.06 -3.53
CA ASP A 85 9.93 -16.67 -4.59
C ASP A 85 9.38 -17.11 -5.96
N THR A 86 9.44 -16.22 -6.93
CA THR A 86 8.97 -16.42 -8.29
C THR A 86 10.15 -16.40 -9.28
N PRO A 87 10.02 -17.02 -10.46
CA PRO A 87 11.15 -17.15 -11.39
C PRO A 87 11.49 -15.87 -12.16
N GLY A 88 10.63 -14.85 -12.12
CA GLY A 88 10.79 -13.60 -12.87
C GLY A 88 11.02 -12.36 -12.00
N TYR A 89 10.71 -11.20 -12.59
CA TYR A 89 10.82 -9.90 -11.94
C TYR A 89 9.46 -9.48 -11.41
N ALA A 90 9.30 -9.50 -10.08
CA ALA A 90 8.08 -9.06 -9.43
C ALA A 90 7.89 -7.54 -9.55
N HIS A 91 6.90 -7.11 -10.34
CA HIS A 91 6.66 -5.71 -10.65
C HIS A 91 5.43 -5.12 -9.98
N ASP A 92 4.37 -5.91 -9.86
CA ASP A 92 3.10 -5.46 -9.27
C ASP A 92 2.34 -6.64 -8.67
N VAL A 93 1.48 -6.36 -7.69
CA VAL A 93 0.66 -7.36 -7.00
C VAL A 93 -0.76 -6.87 -6.81
N PHE A 94 -1.72 -7.74 -7.09
CA PHE A 94 -3.13 -7.54 -6.75
C PHE A 94 -3.65 -8.76 -6.00
N VAL A 95 -4.51 -8.56 -4.99
CA VAL A 95 -5.09 -9.67 -4.22
C VAL A 95 -6.61 -9.64 -4.29
N SER A 96 -7.21 -10.80 -4.56
CA SER A 96 -8.65 -11.01 -4.54
C SER A 96 -8.99 -12.21 -3.65
N GLY A 97 -9.59 -11.95 -2.49
CA GLY A 97 -9.86 -12.98 -1.51
C GLY A 97 -8.57 -13.64 -1.02
N THR A 98 -8.41 -14.93 -1.31
CA THR A 98 -7.25 -15.74 -0.94
C THR A 98 -6.28 -15.97 -2.09
N THR A 99 -6.37 -15.19 -3.17
CA THR A 99 -5.51 -15.36 -4.35
C THR A 99 -4.77 -14.07 -4.65
N ALA A 100 -3.44 -14.15 -4.72
CA ALA A 100 -2.57 -13.09 -5.18
C ALA A 100 -2.21 -13.28 -6.67
N PHE A 101 -2.22 -12.18 -7.40
CA PHE A 101 -1.90 -12.07 -8.82
C PHE A 101 -0.65 -11.21 -8.93
N LEU A 102 0.49 -11.84 -9.22
CA LEU A 102 1.80 -11.17 -9.27
C LEU A 102 2.25 -11.04 -10.73
N ALA A 103 2.44 -9.80 -11.20
CA ALA A 103 3.06 -9.54 -12.49
C ALA A 103 4.57 -9.79 -12.37
N ASP A 104 5.07 -10.82 -13.05
CA ASP A 104 6.39 -11.44 -12.84
C ASP A 104 7.29 -11.36 -14.09
N GLY A 105 7.28 -10.20 -14.76
CA GLY A 105 8.10 -9.93 -15.94
C GLY A 105 7.95 -10.96 -17.07
N GLU A 106 9.07 -11.48 -17.56
CA GLU A 106 9.15 -12.49 -18.62
C GLU A 106 8.53 -13.83 -18.24
N SER A 107 8.38 -14.10 -16.94
CA SER A 107 7.72 -15.30 -16.42
C SER A 107 6.19 -15.18 -16.44
N GLY A 108 5.66 -14.00 -16.80
CA GLY A 108 4.23 -13.77 -17.01
C GLY A 108 3.49 -13.40 -15.73
N LEU A 109 2.36 -14.07 -15.48
CA LEU A 109 1.50 -13.83 -14.32
C LEU A 109 1.59 -15.04 -13.39
N GLN A 110 2.01 -14.83 -12.14
CA GLN A 110 1.91 -15.85 -11.10
C GLN A 110 0.58 -15.71 -10.36
N ILE A 111 -0.06 -16.85 -10.11
CA ILE A 111 -1.30 -16.94 -9.34
C ILE A 111 -0.96 -17.75 -8.08
N ILE A 112 -0.95 -17.08 -6.93
CA ILE A 112 -0.42 -17.61 -5.68
C ILE A 112 -1.57 -17.74 -4.67
N ASP A 113 -1.70 -18.89 -4.04
CA ASP A 113 -2.65 -19.08 -2.94
C ASP A 113 -2.08 -18.40 -1.68
N VAL A 114 -2.85 -17.50 -1.09
CA VAL A 114 -2.46 -16.77 0.12
C VAL A 114 -3.48 -16.99 1.24
N THR A 115 -4.18 -18.13 1.21
CA THR A 115 -5.12 -18.53 2.27
C THR A 115 -4.41 -18.62 3.62
N ASP A 116 -3.23 -19.23 3.66
CA ASP A 116 -2.31 -19.18 4.80
C ASP A 116 -1.13 -18.26 4.45
N PRO A 117 -1.09 -17.01 4.97
CA PRO A 117 -0.04 -16.06 4.64
C PRO A 117 1.35 -16.49 5.13
N THR A 118 1.44 -17.51 6.00
CA THR A 118 2.72 -18.06 6.46
C THR A 118 3.25 -19.18 5.57
N GLN A 119 2.40 -19.74 4.70
CA GLN A 119 2.73 -20.78 3.73
C GLN A 119 1.99 -20.53 2.40
N PRO A 120 2.32 -19.41 1.72
CA PRO A 120 1.81 -19.11 0.39
C PRO A 120 2.35 -20.06 -0.70
#